data_AF-A0A8T3D854-F1
#
_entry.id   AF-A0A8T3D854-F1
#
_cell.length_a   1.000
_cell.length_b   1.000
_cell.length_c   1.000
_cell.angle_alpha   90.00
_cell.angle_beta   90.00
_cell.angle_gamma   90.00
#
_symmetry.space_group_name_H-M   'P 1'
#
loop_
_entity.id
_entity.type
_entity.pdbx_description
1 polymer ?
#
loop_
_entity_poly.entity_id
_entity_poly.type
_entity_poly.pdbx_seq_one_letter_code
_entity_poly.pdbx_strand_id
1 'polypeptide(L)'
;MEKITPDSKQCDSFLLHNLILDTGIIRQLVEKVWKTKDLNTYGFLALFAATDGGLTRVFPNKAADDWEEDPEPFNASYYRRSLDNKGYIFRAPYRTLSDDILNPENDTIGILVSTAVEITVGGKTIKPAVVGVKLDLEAWVDKFKILASNQSDGRQGSHKCGPSSGCEMDCEVNSDDLLCYLIDDGGFLIMSNQKNDWNKIGMFFSEVDASLMHALYNNSFYNRKQSFDYQSVCEPVPSSNTGAAPRGVFVPTIADFLNLAWWTSAAAWSLFQQLLYGLAYHSWFTTDDVEAEGMDSRETSCVTIQTQFYFTNVTSSYNILQDCSNCSRLFHAMRINNTNLLFVVAEKLPCNSCEIEKLSQVEMEFKVDNSCEDMAVARYRKGPSTCFDYNLTENTSDCGRGYSFRPSLKVLMCLQLLLWYLTASPRILPLPTAL
;
A
#
# COMPACT_ATOMS: atom_id res chain seq x y z
N MET A 1 -32.04 -21.84 12.08
CA MET A 1 -31.97 -21.58 10.63
C MET A 1 -32.83 -22.62 9.92
N GLU A 2 -33.88 -22.17 9.25
CA GLU A 2 -34.70 -23.02 8.39
C GLU A 2 -33.84 -23.50 7.23
N LYS A 3 -33.71 -24.82 7.04
CA LYS A 3 -32.90 -25.38 5.96
C LYS A 3 -33.70 -25.30 4.67
N ILE A 4 -33.46 -24.25 3.90
CA ILE A 4 -34.09 -24.03 2.59
C ILE A 4 -33.35 -24.86 1.54
N THR A 5 -34.09 -25.49 0.63
CA THR A 5 -33.51 -26.19 -0.52
C THR A 5 -32.81 -25.21 -1.46
N PRO A 6 -31.72 -25.62 -2.15
CA PRO A 6 -30.97 -24.74 -3.05
C PRO A 6 -31.81 -24.13 -4.19
N ASP A 7 -32.97 -24.70 -4.51
CA ASP A 7 -33.91 -24.23 -5.55
C ASP A 7 -34.85 -23.09 -5.11
N SER A 8 -34.45 -22.27 -4.15
CA SER A 8 -35.24 -21.13 -3.72
C SER A 8 -35.36 -20.07 -4.82
N LYS A 9 -36.59 -19.59 -5.08
CA LYS A 9 -36.84 -18.50 -6.05
C LYS A 9 -36.20 -17.16 -5.68
N GLN A 10 -35.72 -17.01 -4.45
CA GLN A 10 -35.08 -15.79 -3.95
C GLN A 10 -33.56 -15.78 -4.11
N CYS A 11 -32.97 -16.87 -4.61
CA CYS A 11 -31.51 -17.01 -4.77
C CYS A 11 -31.16 -17.41 -6.20
N ASP A 12 -29.97 -17.02 -6.67
CA ASP A 12 -29.48 -17.49 -7.96
C ASP A 12 -29.05 -18.95 -7.86
N SER A 13 -29.90 -19.82 -8.42
CA SER A 13 -29.63 -21.26 -8.49
C SER A 13 -28.33 -21.58 -9.20
N PHE A 14 -27.92 -20.84 -10.24
CA PHE A 14 -26.75 -21.21 -11.04
C PHE A 14 -25.45 -21.09 -10.25
N LEU A 15 -25.26 -19.96 -9.55
CA LEU A 15 -24.10 -19.71 -8.71
C LEU A 15 -24.00 -20.75 -7.58
N LEU A 16 -25.12 -21.08 -6.95
CA LEU A 16 -25.16 -22.07 -5.86
C LEU A 16 -24.84 -23.49 -6.35
N HIS A 17 -25.41 -23.91 -7.48
CA HIS A 17 -25.13 -25.22 -8.07
C HIS A 17 -23.67 -25.33 -8.53
N ASN A 18 -23.08 -24.26 -9.05
CA ASN A 18 -21.66 -24.22 -9.42
C ASN A 18 -20.76 -24.45 -8.20
N LEU A 19 -21.03 -23.77 -7.09
CA LEU A 19 -20.29 -23.98 -5.84
C LEU A 19 -20.44 -25.42 -5.32
N ILE A 20 -21.66 -25.98 -5.35
CA ILE A 20 -21.90 -27.38 -4.93
C ILE A 20 -21.10 -28.35 -5.81
N LEU A 21 -21.06 -28.14 -7.12
CA LEU A 21 -20.26 -28.94 -8.03
C LEU A 21 -18.76 -28.88 -7.69
N ASP A 22 -18.23 -27.66 -7.50
CA ASP A 22 -16.84 -27.42 -7.14
C ASP A 22 -16.46 -28.11 -5.83
N THR A 23 -17.30 -27.99 -4.79
CA THR A 23 -17.05 -28.68 -3.51
C THR A 23 -16.95 -30.19 -3.68
N GLY A 24 -17.78 -30.78 -4.56
CA GLY A 24 -17.77 -32.19 -4.89
C GLY A 24 -16.48 -32.63 -5.58
N ILE A 25 -15.99 -31.84 -6.54
CA ILE A 25 -14.76 -32.12 -7.30
C ILE A 25 -13.54 -32.02 -6.38
N ILE A 26 -13.40 -30.92 -5.63
CA ILE A 26 -12.24 -30.75 -4.73
C ILE A 26 -12.25 -31.82 -3.64
N ARG A 27 -13.42 -32.20 -3.11
CA ARG A 27 -13.51 -33.30 -2.12
C ARG A 27 -12.92 -34.60 -2.69
N GLN A 28 -13.23 -34.94 -3.93
CA GLN A 28 -12.65 -36.14 -4.57
C GLN A 28 -11.14 -36.02 -4.73
N LEU A 29 -10.63 -34.85 -5.09
CA LEU A 29 -9.18 -34.59 -5.19
C LEU A 29 -8.48 -34.82 -3.85
N VAL A 30 -9.04 -34.29 -2.76
CA VAL A 30 -8.48 -34.45 -1.41
C VAL A 30 -8.49 -35.91 -0.98
N GLU A 31 -9.62 -36.61 -1.15
CA GLU A 31 -9.79 -37.99 -0.70
C GLU A 31 -8.94 -38.99 -1.48
N LYS A 32 -8.83 -38.81 -2.81
CA LYS A 32 -8.12 -39.77 -3.67
C LYS A 32 -6.63 -39.48 -3.81
N VAL A 33 -6.23 -38.21 -3.78
CA VAL A 33 -4.85 -37.80 -4.09
C VAL A 33 -4.15 -37.29 -2.84
N TRP A 34 -4.63 -36.22 -2.23
CA TRP A 34 -3.89 -35.52 -1.17
C TRP A 34 -3.66 -36.38 0.07
N LYS A 35 -4.67 -37.14 0.52
CA LYS A 35 -4.53 -38.04 1.67
C LYS A 35 -3.55 -39.19 1.47
N THR A 36 -3.26 -39.55 0.22
CA THR A 36 -2.36 -40.68 -0.10
C THR A 36 -0.89 -40.28 -0.18
N LYS A 37 -0.60 -38.98 -0.20
CA LYS A 37 0.74 -38.44 -0.37
C LYS A 37 1.26 -37.91 0.96
N ASP A 38 2.50 -38.28 1.28
CA ASP A 38 3.20 -37.70 2.43
C ASP A 38 3.83 -36.36 2.02
N LEU A 39 3.35 -35.28 2.64
CA LEU A 39 3.78 -33.92 2.34
C LEU A 39 5.24 -33.66 2.75
N ASN A 40 5.66 -34.25 3.87
CA ASN A 40 6.98 -34.02 4.45
C ASN A 40 8.09 -34.53 3.54
N THR A 41 7.91 -35.71 2.93
CA THR A 41 8.86 -36.28 1.95
C THR A 41 9.10 -35.34 0.77
N TYR A 42 8.08 -34.60 0.35
CA TYR A 42 8.21 -33.64 -0.76
C TYR A 42 8.69 -32.25 -0.32
N GLY A 43 8.73 -31.96 0.99
CA GLY A 43 9.03 -30.63 1.52
C GLY A 43 7.89 -29.63 1.27
N PHE A 44 6.64 -30.08 1.45
CA PHE A 44 5.44 -29.24 1.31
C PHE A 44 4.84 -28.95 2.69
N LEU A 45 4.59 -27.67 2.97
CA LEU A 45 3.84 -27.21 4.15
C LEU A 45 2.33 -27.40 3.94
N ALA A 46 1.84 -27.07 2.75
CA ALA A 46 0.42 -27.15 2.42
C ALA A 46 0.18 -27.43 0.93
N LEU A 47 -0.99 -27.99 0.63
CA LEU A 47 -1.58 -28.10 -0.70
C LEU A 47 -2.84 -27.24 -0.71
N PHE A 48 -3.13 -26.57 -1.82
CA PHE A 48 -4.37 -25.83 -1.96
C PHE A 48 -4.97 -25.93 -3.37
N ALA A 49 -6.28 -25.71 -3.43
CA ALA A 49 -7.03 -25.57 -4.67
C ALA A 49 -8.04 -24.43 -4.50
N ALA A 50 -7.99 -23.46 -5.40
CA ALA A 50 -8.93 -22.35 -5.51
C ALA A 50 -9.73 -22.49 -6.81
N THR A 51 -11.05 -22.41 -6.73
CA THR A 51 -11.94 -22.57 -7.90
C THR A 51 -12.69 -21.29 -8.23
N ASP A 52 -13.20 -21.24 -9.45
CA ASP A 52 -14.00 -20.13 -9.97
C ASP A 52 -15.29 -19.89 -9.17
N GLY A 53 -15.84 -20.93 -8.51
CA GLY A 53 -16.98 -20.82 -7.61
C GLY A 53 -16.72 -20.09 -6.28
N GLY A 54 -15.52 -19.56 -6.06
CA GLY A 54 -15.15 -18.84 -4.84
C GLY A 54 -14.71 -19.75 -3.68
N LEU A 55 -14.43 -21.02 -3.97
CA LEU A 55 -14.00 -22.00 -2.97
C LEU A 55 -12.48 -22.14 -2.99
N THR A 56 -11.85 -21.79 -1.86
CA THR A 56 -10.44 -22.12 -1.58
C THR A 56 -10.38 -23.22 -0.53
N ARG A 57 -9.68 -24.31 -0.84
CA ARG A 57 -9.45 -25.41 0.11
C ARG A 57 -7.97 -25.65 0.32
N VAL A 58 -7.55 -25.61 1.57
CA VAL A 58 -6.17 -25.86 2.02
C VAL A 58 -6.10 -27.21 2.76
N PHE A 59 -4.98 -27.92 2.60
CA PHE A 59 -4.70 -29.20 3.26
C PHE A 59 -3.23 -29.23 3.71
N PRO A 60 -2.90 -29.68 4.93
CA PRO A 60 -3.81 -30.20 5.98
C PRO A 60 -4.61 -29.08 6.67
N ASN A 61 -5.63 -29.44 7.46
CA ASN A 61 -6.48 -28.45 8.14
C ASN A 61 -5.69 -27.49 9.03
N LYS A 62 -4.59 -27.95 9.65
CA LYS A 62 -3.71 -27.09 10.45
C LYS A 62 -3.15 -25.91 9.63
N ALA A 63 -2.76 -26.16 8.37
CA ALA A 63 -2.23 -25.12 7.49
C ALA A 63 -3.30 -24.18 6.94
N ALA A 64 -4.59 -24.49 7.13
CA ALA A 64 -5.68 -23.60 6.77
C ALA A 64 -5.85 -22.48 7.81
N ASP A 65 -5.48 -22.72 9.07
CA ASP A 65 -5.52 -21.71 10.13
C ASP A 65 -4.42 -20.66 9.91
N ASP A 66 -3.24 -21.09 9.43
CA ASP A 66 -2.08 -20.24 9.12
C ASP A 66 -2.10 -19.70 7.66
N TRP A 67 -3.29 -19.63 7.05
CA TRP A 67 -3.44 -19.20 5.65
C TRP A 67 -3.64 -17.68 5.57
N GLU A 68 -2.60 -16.98 5.12
CA GLU A 68 -2.55 -15.51 5.05
C GLU A 68 -3.21 -14.92 3.79
N GLU A 69 -3.38 -15.70 2.72
CA GLU A 69 -3.92 -15.17 1.47
C GLU A 69 -5.45 -15.01 1.54
N ASP A 70 -5.98 -14.09 0.74
CA ASP A 70 -7.42 -13.86 0.66
C ASP A 70 -8.20 -15.16 0.40
N PRO A 71 -9.29 -15.42 1.17
CA PRO A 71 -10.11 -16.61 0.98
C PRO A 71 -10.89 -16.55 -0.33
N GLU A 72 -11.18 -15.33 -0.84
CA GLU A 72 -11.83 -15.10 -2.12
C GLU A 72 -10.81 -15.19 -3.28
N PRO A 73 -10.92 -16.20 -4.16
CA PRO A 73 -9.96 -16.42 -5.26
C PRO A 73 -9.79 -15.22 -6.18
N PHE A 74 -10.86 -14.46 -6.45
CA PHE A 74 -10.79 -13.33 -7.38
C PHE A 74 -10.02 -12.13 -6.81
N ASN A 75 -9.97 -11.98 -5.49
CA ASN A 75 -9.15 -10.96 -4.85
C ASN A 75 -7.67 -11.39 -4.80
N ALA A 76 -7.44 -12.69 -4.59
CA ALA A 76 -6.10 -13.25 -4.47
C ALA A 76 -5.23 -13.05 -5.73
N SER A 77 -4.01 -12.54 -5.53
CA SER A 77 -3.06 -12.26 -6.62
C SER A 77 -2.57 -13.53 -7.31
N TYR A 78 -2.30 -14.60 -6.55
CA TYR A 78 -1.81 -15.87 -7.11
C TYR A 78 -2.80 -16.50 -8.10
N TYR A 79 -4.12 -16.33 -7.87
CA TYR A 79 -5.17 -16.88 -8.70
C TYR A 79 -5.17 -16.19 -10.07
N ARG A 80 -5.22 -14.85 -10.09
CA ARG A 80 -5.18 -14.04 -11.32
C ARG A 80 -3.89 -14.27 -12.11
N ARG A 81 -2.74 -14.23 -11.44
CA ARG A 81 -1.42 -14.46 -12.08
C ARG A 81 -1.32 -15.85 -12.70
N SER A 82 -1.87 -16.88 -12.06
CA SER A 82 -1.86 -18.25 -12.60
C SER A 82 -2.76 -18.42 -13.82
N LEU A 83 -3.88 -17.69 -13.88
CA LEU A 83 -4.79 -17.72 -15.02
C LEU A 83 -4.20 -17.02 -16.26
N ASP A 84 -3.50 -15.91 -16.06
CA ASP A 84 -2.89 -15.15 -17.15
C ASP A 84 -1.65 -15.83 -17.74
N ASN A 85 -0.86 -16.49 -16.88
CA ASN A 85 0.39 -17.11 -17.28
C ASN A 85 0.24 -18.61 -17.63
N LYS A 86 1.30 -19.15 -18.26
CA LYS A 86 1.46 -20.59 -18.51
C LYS A 86 2.65 -21.10 -17.71
N GLY A 87 2.49 -22.24 -17.06
CA GLY A 87 3.53 -22.85 -16.22
C GLY A 87 3.25 -22.70 -14.73
N TYR A 88 4.31 -22.82 -13.93
CA TYR A 88 4.26 -22.70 -12.47
C TYR A 88 4.70 -21.30 -12.04
N ILE A 89 3.84 -20.66 -11.26
CA ILE A 89 4.07 -19.32 -10.72
C ILE A 89 4.50 -19.44 -9.27
N PHE A 90 5.75 -19.09 -9.02
CA PHE A 90 6.35 -18.98 -7.70
C PHE A 90 6.10 -17.58 -7.15
N ARG A 91 5.80 -17.50 -5.86
CA ARG A 91 5.62 -16.25 -5.13
C ARG A 91 6.20 -16.42 -3.74
N ALA A 92 7.18 -15.60 -3.40
CA ALA A 92 7.66 -15.51 -2.02
C ALA A 92 6.65 -14.69 -1.18
N PRO A 93 6.56 -14.96 0.14
CA PRO A 93 5.81 -14.11 1.04
C PRO A 93 6.40 -12.71 1.03
N TYR A 94 5.55 -11.68 1.04
CA TYR A 94 6.03 -10.30 1.07
C TYR A 94 6.58 -10.00 2.46
N ARG A 95 7.79 -9.44 2.53
CA ARG A 95 8.40 -9.01 3.79
C ARG A 95 8.90 -7.58 3.68
N THR A 96 8.53 -6.78 4.66
CA THR A 96 9.13 -5.46 4.89
C THR A 96 10.17 -5.56 6.00
N LEU A 97 11.08 -4.59 6.06
CA LEU A 97 12.05 -4.46 7.16
C LEU A 97 11.37 -4.37 8.55
N SER A 98 10.09 -3.95 8.58
CA SER A 98 9.28 -3.83 9.79
C SER A 98 8.78 -5.18 10.31
N ASP A 99 8.55 -6.15 9.42
CA ASP A 99 8.02 -7.47 9.77
C ASP A 99 9.06 -8.34 10.50
N ASP A 100 10.34 -8.17 10.17
CA ASP A 100 11.47 -8.82 10.86
C ASP A 100 11.57 -8.42 12.34
N ILE A 101 11.06 -7.24 12.71
CA ILE A 101 11.04 -6.75 14.09
C ILE A 101 9.87 -7.36 14.88
N LEU A 102 8.76 -7.69 14.20
CA LEU A 102 7.53 -8.16 14.82
C LEU A 102 7.47 -9.68 15.00
N ASN A 103 8.08 -10.45 14.08
CA ASN A 103 8.06 -11.93 14.12
C ASN A 103 9.48 -12.53 14.17
N PRO A 104 10.16 -12.46 15.33
CA PRO A 104 11.39 -13.21 15.51
C PRO A 104 11.06 -14.71 15.70
N GLU A 105 11.42 -15.50 14.70
CA GLU A 105 11.96 -16.87 14.86
C GLU A 105 11.08 -18.13 14.82
N ASN A 106 9.76 -18.17 14.56
CA ASN A 106 9.04 -19.47 14.64
C ASN A 106 8.16 -19.94 13.47
N ASP A 107 7.95 -19.14 12.43
CA ASP A 107 7.19 -19.61 11.26
C ASP A 107 8.11 -19.98 10.10
N THR A 108 8.04 -21.25 9.69
CA THR A 108 8.68 -21.75 8.48
C THR A 108 8.22 -20.93 7.28
N ILE A 109 9.16 -20.28 6.60
CA ILE A 109 8.88 -19.44 5.44
C ILE A 109 8.29 -20.32 4.34
N GLY A 110 7.06 -20.03 3.94
CA GLY A 110 6.35 -20.79 2.92
C GLY A 110 6.33 -20.09 1.57
N ILE A 111 7.01 -20.64 0.56
CA ILE A 111 6.95 -20.12 -0.82
C ILE A 111 5.72 -20.70 -1.51
N LEU A 112 4.86 -19.85 -2.05
CA LEU A 112 3.65 -20.26 -2.75
C LEU A 112 3.98 -20.61 -4.21
N VAL A 113 3.54 -21.78 -4.66
CA VAL A 113 3.62 -22.18 -6.08
C VAL A 113 2.22 -22.50 -6.58
N SER A 114 1.83 -21.90 -7.69
CA SER A 114 0.48 -22.00 -8.24
C SER A 114 0.50 -22.25 -9.74
N THR A 115 -0.51 -22.97 -10.23
CA THR A 115 -0.71 -23.20 -11.66
C THR A 115 -2.19 -23.35 -11.98
N ALA A 116 -2.62 -22.82 -13.12
CA ALA A 116 -3.99 -22.98 -13.58
C ALA A 116 -4.21 -24.37 -14.18
N VAL A 117 -5.32 -25.00 -13.81
CA VAL A 117 -5.77 -26.26 -14.40
C VAL A 117 -6.35 -25.96 -15.77
N GLU A 118 -5.67 -26.36 -16.83
CA GLU A 118 -6.16 -26.21 -18.20
C GLU A 118 -6.82 -27.51 -18.67
N ILE A 119 -8.10 -27.44 -19.04
CA ILE A 119 -8.84 -28.57 -19.61
C ILE A 119 -9.46 -28.20 -20.95
N THR A 120 -9.52 -29.17 -21.86
CA THR A 120 -10.10 -28.98 -23.19
C THR A 120 -11.41 -29.76 -23.28
N VAL A 121 -12.54 -29.06 -23.34
CA VAL A 121 -13.88 -29.66 -23.46
C VAL A 121 -14.53 -29.18 -24.76
N GLY A 122 -14.88 -30.13 -25.65
CA GLY A 122 -15.54 -29.80 -26.92
C GLY A 122 -14.73 -28.88 -27.84
N GLY A 123 -13.40 -28.97 -27.82
CA GLY A 123 -12.50 -28.13 -28.63
C GLY A 123 -12.26 -26.73 -28.09
N LYS A 124 -12.80 -26.38 -26.90
CA LYS A 124 -12.53 -25.13 -26.20
C LYS A 124 -11.66 -25.41 -24.98
N THR A 125 -10.61 -24.61 -24.78
CA THR A 125 -9.79 -24.63 -23.56
C THR A 125 -10.43 -23.76 -22.50
N ILE A 126 -10.59 -24.30 -21.29
CA ILE A 126 -11.13 -23.60 -20.12
C ILE A 126 -10.20 -23.82 -18.93
N LYS A 127 -10.12 -22.82 -18.05
CA LYS A 127 -9.33 -22.85 -16.82
C LYS A 127 -10.26 -22.73 -15.59
N PRO A 128 -10.84 -23.83 -15.07
CA PRO A 128 -11.85 -23.76 -14.02
C PRO A 128 -11.30 -23.57 -12.60
N ALA A 129 -10.01 -23.84 -12.39
CA ALA A 129 -9.40 -23.82 -11.06
C ALA A 129 -7.91 -23.53 -11.14
N VAL A 130 -7.36 -23.06 -10.02
CA VAL A 130 -5.93 -22.92 -9.77
C VAL A 130 -5.56 -23.85 -8.62
N VAL A 131 -4.53 -24.66 -8.84
CA VAL A 131 -3.99 -25.57 -7.83
C VAL A 131 -2.58 -25.15 -7.48
N GLY A 132 -2.17 -25.41 -6.24
CA GLY A 132 -0.85 -25.03 -5.80
C GLY A 132 -0.40 -25.69 -4.51
N VAL A 133 0.83 -25.36 -4.14
CA VAL A 133 1.53 -25.87 -2.97
C VAL A 133 2.23 -24.73 -2.24
N LYS A 134 2.30 -24.81 -0.92
CA LYS A 134 3.16 -23.97 -0.08
C LYS A 134 4.41 -24.81 0.23
N LEU A 135 5.55 -24.41 -0.33
CA LEU A 135 6.83 -25.09 -0.17
C LEU A 135 7.46 -24.72 1.15
N ASP A 136 8.10 -25.67 1.81
CA ASP A 136 8.97 -25.38 2.94
C ASP A 136 10.32 -24.86 2.43
N LEU A 137 10.67 -23.64 2.81
CA LEU A 137 11.90 -22.99 2.36
C LEU A 137 13.14 -23.82 2.71
N GLU A 138 13.26 -24.30 3.94
CA GLU A 138 14.48 -24.98 4.41
C GLU A 138 14.72 -26.26 3.60
N ALA A 139 13.69 -27.11 3.48
CA ALA A 139 13.75 -28.34 2.71
C ALA A 139 14.05 -28.09 1.22
N TRP A 140 13.54 -27.01 0.64
CA TRP A 140 13.74 -26.68 -0.77
C TRP A 140 15.08 -26.01 -1.06
N VAL A 141 15.59 -25.20 -0.14
CA VAL A 141 16.94 -24.64 -0.21
C VAL A 141 17.98 -25.78 -0.18
N ASP A 142 17.76 -26.80 0.66
CA ASP A 142 18.59 -28.01 0.69
C ASP A 142 18.55 -28.80 -0.63
N LYS A 143 17.38 -28.98 -1.23
CA LYS A 143 17.26 -29.58 -2.56
C LYS A 143 17.92 -28.73 -3.64
N PHE A 144 17.75 -27.42 -3.59
CA PHE A 144 18.35 -26.48 -4.52
C PHE A 144 19.87 -26.55 -4.48
N LYS A 145 20.49 -26.59 -3.29
CA LYS A 145 21.94 -26.78 -3.12
C LYS A 145 22.42 -28.08 -3.77
N ILE A 146 21.69 -29.19 -3.60
CA ILE A 146 22.05 -30.49 -4.19
C ILE A 146 21.93 -30.46 -5.73
N LEU A 147 20.93 -29.76 -6.26
CA LEU A 147 20.72 -29.66 -7.72
C LEU A 147 21.66 -28.67 -8.39
N ALA A 148 22.03 -27.61 -7.69
CA ALA A 148 22.99 -26.61 -8.15
C ALA A 148 24.44 -27.07 -7.98
N SER A 149 24.68 -28.12 -7.19
CA SER A 149 25.99 -28.78 -7.05
C SER A 149 26.13 -29.99 -7.97
N ASN A 150 27.38 -30.32 -8.31
CA ASN A 150 27.72 -31.34 -9.31
C ASN A 150 27.49 -32.80 -8.84
N GLN A 151 26.65 -33.03 -7.82
CA GLN A 151 26.44 -34.35 -7.23
C GLN A 151 25.30 -35.15 -7.85
N SER A 152 24.58 -34.60 -8.84
CA SER A 152 23.26 -35.11 -9.25
C SER A 152 23.24 -36.06 -10.46
N ASP A 153 24.36 -36.34 -11.15
CA ASP A 153 24.34 -37.27 -12.30
C ASP A 153 25.29 -38.48 -12.18
N GLY A 154 24.75 -39.59 -11.67
CA GLY A 154 25.38 -40.91 -11.71
C GLY A 154 24.96 -41.77 -12.90
N ARG A 155 24.19 -41.25 -13.89
CA ARG A 155 23.63 -42.07 -14.98
C ARG A 155 23.83 -41.52 -16.39
N GLN A 156 24.39 -40.33 -16.57
CA GLN A 156 24.98 -39.93 -17.85
C GLN A 156 26.48 -39.66 -17.68
N GLY A 157 27.26 -40.32 -18.54
CA GLY A 157 28.70 -40.23 -18.51
C GLY A 157 29.16 -38.78 -18.63
N SER A 158 29.88 -38.32 -17.61
CA SER A 158 30.91 -37.29 -17.67
C SER A 158 30.84 -36.34 -18.87
N HIS A 159 29.87 -35.43 -18.92
CA HIS A 159 30.22 -34.06 -19.30
C HIS A 159 30.89 -33.41 -18.09
N LYS A 160 32.02 -34.02 -17.71
CA LYS A 160 32.97 -33.46 -16.76
C LYS A 160 33.58 -32.26 -17.46
N CYS A 161 33.68 -31.16 -16.73
CA CYS A 161 34.71 -30.15 -17.00
C CYS A 161 36.04 -30.87 -17.32
N GLY A 162 36.75 -30.35 -18.32
CA GLY A 162 37.88 -31.05 -18.93
C GLY A 162 38.94 -31.50 -17.92
N PRO A 163 39.87 -32.41 -18.29
CA PRO A 163 40.80 -33.09 -17.37
C PRO A 163 41.76 -32.17 -16.60
N SER A 164 41.75 -30.86 -16.84
CA SER A 164 42.69 -29.87 -16.32
C SER A 164 42.06 -28.60 -15.74
N SER A 165 40.74 -28.58 -15.51
CA SER A 165 40.08 -27.50 -14.75
C SER A 165 38.90 -28.10 -13.97
N GLY A 166 38.96 -28.03 -12.63
CA GLY A 166 37.81 -28.40 -11.79
C GLY A 166 36.55 -27.65 -12.25
N CYS A 167 35.38 -28.25 -12.07
CA CYS A 167 34.14 -27.51 -12.29
C CYS A 167 34.03 -26.44 -11.19
N GLU A 168 34.45 -25.22 -11.52
CA GLU A 168 34.55 -24.06 -10.62
C GLU A 168 33.19 -23.40 -10.31
N MET A 169 32.09 -23.96 -10.82
CA MET A 169 30.73 -23.43 -10.71
C MET A 169 29.86 -24.30 -9.79
N ASP A 170 30.27 -24.50 -8.54
CA ASP A 170 29.47 -25.22 -7.54
C ASP A 170 28.86 -24.24 -6.52
N CYS A 171 27.53 -24.24 -6.38
CA CYS A 171 26.78 -23.43 -5.43
C CYS A 171 26.76 -24.10 -4.05
N GLU A 172 27.93 -24.30 -3.44
CA GLU A 172 28.04 -24.88 -2.08
C GLU A 172 27.58 -23.90 -1.00
N VAL A 173 27.02 -24.41 0.10
CA VAL A 173 26.48 -23.58 1.19
C VAL A 173 27.52 -22.61 1.73
N ASN A 174 27.19 -21.32 1.71
CA ASN A 174 28.10 -20.25 2.14
C ASN A 174 29.46 -20.30 1.41
N SER A 175 29.47 -20.64 0.13
CA SER A 175 30.67 -20.53 -0.71
C SER A 175 31.22 -19.11 -0.66
N ASP A 176 32.53 -18.99 -0.49
CA ASP A 176 33.21 -17.69 -0.51
C ASP A 176 33.43 -17.17 -1.94
N ASP A 177 33.32 -18.04 -2.94
CA ASP A 177 33.64 -17.71 -4.33
C ASP A 177 32.40 -17.28 -5.15
N LEU A 178 31.27 -17.98 -4.98
CA LEU A 178 30.06 -17.80 -5.78
C LEU A 178 28.81 -17.47 -4.93
N LEU A 179 27.90 -16.71 -5.54
CA LEU A 179 26.60 -16.32 -5.04
C LEU A 179 25.54 -16.85 -6.00
N CYS A 180 24.62 -17.67 -5.50
CA CYS A 180 23.57 -18.28 -6.31
C CYS A 180 22.19 -17.88 -5.78
N TYR A 181 21.39 -17.30 -6.67
CA TYR A 181 20.07 -16.75 -6.36
C TYR A 181 19.00 -17.31 -7.29
N LEU A 182 17.80 -17.43 -6.75
CA LEU A 182 16.58 -17.70 -7.49
C LEU A 182 15.66 -16.49 -7.33
N ILE A 183 15.30 -15.85 -8.43
CA ILE A 183 14.57 -14.58 -8.46
C ILE A 183 13.28 -14.75 -9.26
N ASP A 184 12.20 -14.11 -8.81
CA ASP A 184 10.91 -14.06 -9.54
C ASP A 184 10.91 -13.02 -10.69
N ASP A 185 9.93 -13.09 -11.58
CA ASP A 185 9.65 -12.12 -12.65
C ASP A 185 9.44 -10.68 -12.16
N GLY A 186 8.99 -10.52 -10.91
CA GLY A 186 8.87 -9.24 -10.22
C GLY A 186 10.19 -8.73 -9.61
N GLY A 187 11.28 -9.48 -9.68
CA GLY A 187 12.55 -9.11 -9.05
C GLY A 187 12.59 -9.36 -7.55
N PHE A 188 11.79 -10.29 -7.02
CA PHE A 188 11.80 -10.69 -5.61
C PHE A 188 12.71 -11.90 -5.39
N LEU A 189 13.42 -11.92 -4.27
CA LEU A 189 14.28 -13.05 -3.90
C LEU A 189 13.44 -14.24 -3.43
N ILE A 190 13.59 -15.40 -4.09
CA ILE A 190 12.91 -16.66 -3.73
C ILE A 190 13.82 -17.55 -2.89
N MET A 191 15.06 -17.78 -3.33
CA MET A 191 16.04 -18.61 -2.61
C MET A 191 17.46 -18.05 -2.79
N SER A 192 18.30 -18.24 -1.78
CA SER A 192 19.73 -17.91 -1.81
C SER A 192 20.56 -19.04 -1.23
N ASN A 193 21.77 -19.19 -1.75
CA ASN A 193 22.79 -20.09 -1.20
C ASN A 193 23.38 -19.58 0.13
N GLN A 194 23.38 -18.27 0.36
CA GLN A 194 23.98 -17.65 1.55
C GLN A 194 22.98 -17.58 2.70
N LYS A 195 23.38 -18.05 3.89
CA LYS A 195 22.53 -18.04 5.10
C LYS A 195 22.08 -16.63 5.50
N ASN A 196 22.94 -15.63 5.31
CA ASN A 196 22.64 -14.25 5.69
C ASN A 196 21.49 -13.64 4.86
N ASP A 197 21.22 -14.18 3.67
CA ASP A 197 20.15 -13.71 2.81
C ASP A 197 18.83 -14.47 3.02
N TRP A 198 18.80 -15.51 3.85
CA TRP A 198 17.58 -16.26 4.15
C TRP A 198 16.53 -15.38 4.84
N ASN A 199 16.96 -14.44 5.68
CA ASN A 199 16.07 -13.47 6.31
C ASN A 199 15.50 -12.45 5.31
N LYS A 200 16.18 -12.25 4.17
CA LYS A 200 15.79 -11.29 3.12
C LYS A 200 14.92 -11.92 2.03
N ILE A 201 14.50 -13.18 2.18
CA ILE A 201 13.62 -13.85 1.22
C ILE A 201 12.28 -13.13 1.18
N GLY A 202 11.76 -12.89 -0.03
CA GLY A 202 10.57 -12.09 -0.25
C GLY A 202 10.80 -10.59 -0.38
N MET A 203 12.01 -10.10 -0.05
CA MET A 203 12.38 -8.71 -0.31
C MET A 203 12.73 -8.50 -1.79
N PHE A 204 12.62 -7.23 -2.23
CA PHE A 204 13.05 -6.84 -3.56
C PHE A 204 14.57 -7.02 -3.71
N PHE A 205 15.01 -7.58 -4.83
CA PHE A 205 16.39 -8.03 -5.01
C PHE A 205 17.42 -6.91 -4.89
N SER A 206 17.05 -5.66 -5.18
CA SER A 206 17.94 -4.51 -4.99
C SER A 206 18.28 -4.22 -3.51
N GLU A 207 17.49 -4.70 -2.55
CA GLU A 207 17.84 -4.60 -1.12
C GLU A 207 18.86 -5.65 -0.69
N VAL A 208 18.96 -6.75 -1.45
CA VAL A 208 19.96 -7.80 -1.24
C VAL A 208 21.26 -7.47 -1.95
N ASP A 209 21.19 -7.26 -3.27
CA ASP A 209 22.32 -6.82 -4.09
C ASP A 209 21.86 -5.81 -5.15
N ALA A 210 21.95 -4.52 -4.79
CA ALA A 210 21.59 -3.40 -5.65
C ALA A 210 22.37 -3.39 -6.97
N SER A 211 23.65 -3.78 -6.90
CA SER A 211 24.54 -3.73 -8.05
C SER A 211 24.17 -4.80 -9.09
N LEU A 212 23.82 -6.01 -8.64
CA LEU A 212 23.37 -7.08 -9.54
C LEU A 212 22.01 -6.76 -10.14
N MET A 213 21.07 -6.24 -9.33
CA MET A 213 19.75 -5.87 -9.83
C MET A 213 19.82 -4.76 -10.88
N HIS A 214 20.68 -3.76 -10.67
CA HIS A 214 20.94 -2.73 -11.67
C HIS A 214 21.58 -3.29 -12.95
N ALA A 215 22.53 -4.22 -12.82
CA ALA A 215 23.12 -4.90 -13.98
C ALA A 215 22.08 -5.72 -14.77
N LEU A 216 21.17 -6.42 -14.09
CA LEU A 216 20.07 -7.15 -14.73
C LEU A 216 19.11 -6.18 -15.45
N TYR A 217 18.81 -5.04 -14.86
CA TYR A 217 17.99 -3.99 -15.48
C TYR A 217 18.67 -3.36 -16.72
N ASN A 218 19.94 -2.99 -16.62
CA ASN A 218 20.71 -2.38 -17.72
C ASN A 218 20.87 -3.34 -18.91
N ASN A 219 21.04 -4.63 -18.64
CA ASN A 219 21.08 -5.68 -19.66
C ASN A 219 19.68 -6.13 -20.13
N SER A 220 18.63 -5.39 -19.81
CA SER A 220 17.26 -5.61 -20.27
C SER A 220 16.63 -6.93 -19.83
N PHE A 221 17.05 -7.57 -18.73
CA PHE A 221 16.33 -8.73 -18.19
C PHE A 221 14.97 -8.34 -17.61
N TYR A 222 14.95 -7.22 -16.91
CA TYR A 222 13.76 -6.59 -16.34
C TYR A 222 13.45 -5.29 -17.04
N ASN A 223 12.16 -4.98 -17.14
CA ASN A 223 11.68 -3.65 -17.50
C ASN A 223 10.88 -3.07 -16.34
N ARG A 224 10.95 -1.76 -16.18
CA ARG A 224 10.28 -1.02 -15.11
C ARG A 224 9.05 -0.32 -15.65
N LYS A 225 7.89 -0.55 -15.03
CA LYS A 225 6.67 0.22 -15.27
C LYS A 225 6.32 1.01 -14.01
N GLN A 226 6.07 2.30 -14.18
CA GLN A 226 5.55 3.16 -13.11
C GLN A 226 4.08 3.48 -13.39
N SER A 227 3.25 3.36 -12.36
CA SER A 227 1.84 3.74 -12.32
C SER A 227 1.59 4.69 -11.17
N PHE A 228 0.59 5.56 -11.33
CA PHE A 228 0.18 6.51 -10.31
C PHE A 228 -1.11 6.01 -9.66
N ASP A 229 -1.09 5.86 -8.35
CA ASP A 229 -2.28 5.65 -7.54
C ASP A 229 -2.73 6.99 -6.97
N TYR A 230 -3.95 7.39 -7.31
CA TYR A 230 -4.57 8.65 -6.87
C TYR A 230 -5.47 8.46 -5.64
N GLN A 231 -5.60 7.24 -5.14
CA GLN A 231 -6.49 6.87 -4.02
C GLN A 231 -5.71 6.33 -2.82
N SER A 232 -4.40 6.59 -2.74
CA SER A 232 -3.56 6.15 -1.64
C SER A 232 -3.57 7.11 -0.46
N VAL A 233 -3.03 6.63 0.65
CA VAL A 233 -3.00 7.33 1.93
C VAL A 233 -1.54 7.52 2.35
N CYS A 234 -1.18 8.76 2.70
CA CYS A 234 0.16 9.12 3.18
C CYS A 234 0.08 9.81 4.54
N GLU A 235 1.19 9.68 5.29
CA GLU A 235 1.41 10.47 6.49
C GLU A 235 1.43 11.96 6.15
N PRO A 236 0.78 12.81 6.97
CA PRO A 236 0.74 14.24 6.71
C PRO A 236 2.15 14.82 6.88
N VAL A 237 2.65 15.48 5.84
CA VAL A 237 3.88 16.28 5.96
C VAL A 237 3.60 17.39 6.97
N PRO A 238 4.42 17.56 8.03
CA PRO A 238 4.23 18.63 8.99
C PRO A 238 4.36 19.96 8.25
N SER A 239 3.24 20.63 8.01
CA SER A 239 3.24 21.95 7.39
C SER A 239 3.91 22.94 8.34
N SER A 240 4.84 23.76 7.82
CA SER A 240 5.33 24.90 8.57
C SER A 240 4.14 25.83 8.83
N ASN A 241 3.68 25.89 10.08
CA ASN A 241 2.57 26.74 10.51
C ASN A 241 3.01 28.22 10.56
N THR A 242 3.52 28.76 9.45
CA THR A 242 3.87 30.18 9.29
C THR A 242 2.75 30.99 8.61
N GLY A 243 1.64 30.34 8.23
CA GLY A 243 0.44 30.99 7.70
C GLY A 243 -0.48 31.58 8.78
N ALA A 244 0.05 32.44 9.67
CA ALA A 244 -0.79 33.25 10.55
C ALA A 244 -1.26 34.50 9.79
N ALA A 245 -2.40 34.42 9.10
CA ALA A 245 -3.15 35.64 8.81
C ALA A 245 -3.77 36.11 10.14
N PRO A 246 -3.35 37.24 10.73
CA PRO A 246 -3.98 37.72 11.94
C PRO A 246 -5.44 38.01 11.61
N ARG A 247 -6.37 37.42 12.38
CA ARG A 247 -7.79 37.77 12.32
C ARG A 247 -7.87 39.28 12.49
N GLY A 248 -8.52 39.94 11.53
CA GLY A 248 -8.51 41.39 11.38
C GLY A 248 -8.71 42.13 12.69
N VAL A 249 -7.80 43.05 13.00
CA VAL A 249 -7.91 43.95 14.13
C VAL A 249 -9.19 44.77 13.97
N PHE A 250 -10.09 44.65 14.95
CA PHE A 250 -11.30 45.47 15.02
C PHE A 250 -10.88 46.94 15.17
N VAL A 251 -11.16 47.77 14.16
CA VAL A 251 -10.96 49.21 14.22
C VAL A 251 -12.22 49.84 14.81
N PRO A 252 -12.19 50.34 16.06
CA PRO A 252 -13.37 50.93 16.68
C PRO A 252 -13.82 52.17 15.91
N THR A 253 -15.13 52.35 15.80
CA THR A 253 -15.74 53.50 15.11
C THR A 253 -15.80 54.71 16.04
N ILE A 254 -16.00 55.91 15.47
CA ILE A 254 -16.11 57.16 16.24
C ILE A 254 -17.25 57.09 17.29
N ALA A 255 -18.26 56.25 17.06
CA ALA A 255 -19.33 55.98 18.02
C ALA A 255 -18.85 55.19 19.27
N ASP A 256 -17.83 54.34 19.13
CA ASP A 256 -17.21 53.60 20.24
C ASP A 256 -16.32 54.53 21.09
N PHE A 257 -15.70 55.54 20.46
CA PHE A 257 -14.90 56.56 21.16
C PHE A 257 -15.74 57.54 21.99
N LEU A 258 -16.97 57.85 21.55
CA LEU A 258 -17.80 58.90 22.15
C LEU A 258 -18.71 58.41 23.29
N ASN A 259 -18.76 57.10 23.57
CA ASN A 259 -19.54 56.54 24.66
C ASN A 259 -18.75 56.50 25.99
N LEU A 260 -18.55 57.66 26.63
CA LEU A 260 -17.92 57.78 27.96
C LEU A 260 -18.60 56.90 29.05
N ALA A 261 -19.89 56.57 28.88
CA ALA A 261 -20.63 55.67 29.77
C ALA A 261 -20.26 54.18 29.62
N TRP A 262 -19.75 53.77 28.44
CA TRP A 262 -19.21 52.42 28.23
C TRP A 262 -17.89 52.30 28.99
N TRP A 263 -16.95 53.21 28.78
CA TRP A 263 -15.61 53.11 29.39
C TRP A 263 -15.67 52.96 30.92
N THR A 264 -16.56 53.69 31.59
CA THR A 264 -16.72 53.60 33.05
C THR A 264 -17.39 52.31 33.50
N SER A 265 -18.38 51.81 32.77
CA SER A 265 -19.07 50.55 33.09
C SER A 265 -18.21 49.32 32.80
N ALA A 266 -17.45 49.32 31.69
CA ALA A 266 -16.49 48.26 31.37
C ALA A 266 -15.29 48.25 32.33
N ALA A 267 -14.77 49.41 32.71
CA ALA A 267 -13.69 49.50 33.70
C ALA A 267 -14.15 49.02 35.08
N ALA A 268 -15.35 49.41 35.52
CA ALA A 268 -15.93 48.95 36.79
C ALA A 268 -16.17 47.43 36.78
N TRP A 269 -16.67 46.88 35.66
CA TRP A 269 -16.89 45.44 35.52
C TRP A 269 -15.58 44.65 35.46
N SER A 270 -14.55 45.17 34.79
CA SER A 270 -13.21 44.57 34.76
C SER A 270 -12.59 44.51 36.17
N LEU A 271 -12.68 45.60 36.94
CA LEU A 271 -12.15 45.65 38.31
C LEU A 271 -12.93 44.71 39.26
N PHE A 272 -14.25 44.62 39.08
CA PHE A 272 -15.09 43.68 39.83
C PHE A 272 -14.77 42.21 39.50
N GLN A 273 -14.57 41.89 38.23
CA GLN A 273 -14.12 40.56 37.81
C GLN A 273 -12.73 40.25 38.36
N GLN A 274 -11.78 41.19 38.32
CA GLN A 274 -10.45 40.99 38.90
C GLN A 274 -10.48 40.77 40.42
N LEU A 275 -11.40 41.42 41.13
CA LEU A 275 -11.61 41.19 42.56
C LEU A 275 -12.19 39.79 42.83
N LEU A 276 -13.15 39.34 42.02
CA LEU A 276 -13.75 38.00 42.14
C LEU A 276 -12.77 36.89 41.75
N TYR A 277 -12.02 37.05 40.66
CA TYR A 277 -10.99 36.09 40.26
C TYR A 277 -9.84 36.06 41.28
N GLY A 278 -9.44 37.21 41.84
CA GLY A 278 -8.43 37.28 42.90
C GLY A 278 -8.87 36.60 44.21
N LEU A 279 -10.17 36.66 44.54
CA LEU A 279 -10.74 35.94 45.69
C LEU A 279 -10.95 34.44 45.43
N ALA A 280 -11.25 34.04 44.20
CA ALA A 280 -11.52 32.64 43.84
C ALA A 280 -10.25 31.81 43.51
N TYR A 281 -9.16 32.45 43.06
CA TYR A 281 -7.97 31.75 42.52
C TYR A 281 -6.69 31.92 43.35
N HIS A 282 -6.77 32.15 44.66
CA HIS A 282 -5.57 32.22 45.52
C HIS A 282 -4.91 30.84 45.82
N SER A 283 -5.30 29.74 45.15
CA SER A 283 -4.90 28.38 45.55
C SER A 283 -4.39 27.41 44.48
N TRP A 284 -4.05 27.83 43.25
CA TRP A 284 -3.64 26.85 42.21
C TRP A 284 -2.49 27.30 41.28
N PHE A 285 -1.32 27.58 41.85
CA PHE A 285 -0.07 27.40 41.09
C PHE A 285 0.51 26.02 41.42
N THR A 286 -0.02 25.02 40.71
CA THR A 286 0.65 23.73 40.50
C THR A 286 0.57 23.49 39.00
N THR A 287 1.67 23.79 38.31
CA THR A 287 1.86 23.42 36.90
C THR A 287 2.12 21.92 36.86
N ASP A 288 1.12 21.17 36.42
CA ASP A 288 1.32 19.80 35.98
C ASP A 288 1.39 19.83 34.45
N ASP A 289 2.50 19.35 33.90
CA ASP A 289 2.72 19.24 32.46
C ASP A 289 1.79 18.14 31.91
N VAL A 290 0.64 18.57 31.38
CA VAL A 290 -0.24 17.67 30.63
C VAL A 290 0.41 17.42 29.28
N GLU A 291 1.15 16.32 29.19
CA GLU A 291 1.55 15.69 27.95
C GLU A 291 0.27 15.36 27.17
N ALA A 292 0.02 16.12 26.10
CA ALA A 292 -1.12 15.88 25.23
C ALA A 292 -0.95 14.51 24.57
N GLU A 293 -1.79 13.55 24.98
CA GLU A 293 -1.96 12.28 24.29
C GLU A 293 -2.09 12.52 22.78
N GLY A 294 -1.39 11.66 22.02
CA GLY A 294 -1.10 11.78 20.61
C GLY A 294 -2.21 12.38 19.76
N MET A 295 -1.86 13.42 19.01
CA MET A 295 -2.57 13.77 17.80
C MET A 295 -2.61 12.51 16.92
N ASP A 296 -3.78 11.85 16.85
CA ASP A 296 -4.06 10.82 15.83
C ASP A 296 -3.42 11.28 14.52
N SER A 297 -2.50 10.49 14.00
CA SER A 297 -1.84 10.75 12.73
C SER A 297 -2.94 10.83 11.66
N ARG A 298 -3.38 12.06 11.36
CA ARG A 298 -4.42 12.30 10.37
C ARG A 298 -3.88 11.92 9.01
N GLU A 299 -4.12 10.68 8.65
CA GLU A 299 -3.90 10.15 7.32
C GLU A 299 -4.55 11.06 6.27
N THR A 300 -3.78 11.42 5.24
CA THR A 300 -4.24 12.30 4.15
C THR A 300 -4.20 11.56 2.83
N SER A 301 -5.17 11.83 1.95
CA SER A 301 -5.15 11.30 0.58
C SER A 301 -3.98 11.92 -0.18
N CYS A 302 -3.12 11.08 -0.74
CA CYS A 302 -1.96 11.49 -1.53
C CYS A 302 -1.95 10.75 -2.87
N VAL A 303 -0.98 11.11 -3.72
CA VAL A 303 -0.69 10.37 -4.94
C VAL A 303 0.60 9.60 -4.70
N THR A 304 0.58 8.28 -4.88
CA THR A 304 1.78 7.45 -4.80
C THR A 304 2.18 6.93 -6.17
N ILE A 305 3.48 6.81 -6.42
CA ILE A 305 4.02 6.10 -7.57
C ILE A 305 4.26 4.66 -7.15
N GLN A 306 3.59 3.75 -7.82
CA GLN A 306 3.84 2.32 -7.76
C GLN A 306 4.81 1.93 -8.88
N THR A 307 5.90 1.28 -8.51
CA THR A 307 6.87 0.75 -9.47
C THR A 307 6.72 -0.76 -9.53
N GLN A 308 6.67 -1.33 -10.73
CA GLN A 308 6.60 -2.78 -10.96
C GLN A 308 7.68 -3.20 -11.96
N PHE A 309 8.32 -4.34 -11.68
CA PHE A 309 9.27 -4.97 -12.59
C PHE A 309 8.65 -6.20 -13.23
N TYR A 310 9.01 -6.47 -14.48
CA TYR A 310 8.59 -7.67 -15.20
C TYR A 310 9.65 -8.08 -16.22
N PHE A 311 9.64 -9.35 -16.60
CA PHE A 311 10.54 -9.88 -17.61
C PHE A 311 10.29 -9.32 -19.01
N THR A 312 11.38 -9.02 -19.70
CA THR A 312 11.36 -8.68 -21.14
C THR A 312 11.33 -9.94 -22.02
N ASN A 313 11.18 -9.77 -23.33
CA ASN A 313 11.15 -10.86 -24.33
C ASN A 313 12.52 -11.49 -24.65
N VAL A 314 13.55 -11.23 -23.85
CA VAL A 314 14.93 -11.66 -24.13
C VAL A 314 15.12 -13.15 -23.78
N THR A 315 15.69 -13.94 -24.71
CA THR A 315 15.87 -15.39 -24.56
C THR A 315 17.07 -15.78 -23.68
N SER A 316 16.69 -16.17 -22.47
CA SER A 316 17.07 -17.35 -21.66
C SER A 316 18.48 -17.60 -21.11
N SER A 317 19.59 -17.04 -21.60
CA SER A 317 20.86 -17.16 -20.85
C SER A 317 21.93 -16.16 -21.28
N TYR A 318 22.51 -15.41 -20.34
CA TYR A 318 23.62 -14.50 -20.61
C TYR A 318 24.76 -14.68 -19.62
N ASN A 319 25.98 -14.61 -20.13
CA ASN A 319 27.20 -14.37 -19.36
C ASN A 319 27.54 -12.90 -19.51
N ILE A 320 27.60 -12.18 -18.40
CA ILE A 320 27.82 -10.73 -18.41
C ILE A 320 28.92 -10.41 -17.41
N LEU A 321 29.82 -9.52 -17.83
CA LEU A 321 30.79 -8.89 -16.97
C LEU A 321 30.15 -7.62 -16.39
N GLN A 322 30.07 -7.55 -15.07
CA GLN A 322 29.65 -6.35 -14.35
C GLN A 322 30.90 -5.60 -13.89
N ASP A 323 31.12 -4.41 -14.45
CA ASP A 323 32.21 -3.53 -14.07
C ASP A 323 31.74 -2.48 -13.06
N CYS A 324 32.38 -2.47 -11.90
CA CYS A 324 32.19 -1.49 -10.83
C CYS A 324 33.48 -0.70 -10.60
N SER A 325 33.94 0.03 -11.62
CA SER A 325 35.14 0.90 -11.66
C SER A 325 36.46 0.27 -11.19
N ASN A 326 36.56 -0.06 -9.89
CA ASN A 326 37.71 -0.65 -9.22
C ASN A 326 37.66 -2.19 -9.13
N CYS A 327 36.51 -2.80 -9.39
CA CYS A 327 36.27 -4.24 -9.29
C CYS A 327 35.34 -4.66 -10.41
N SER A 328 35.51 -5.87 -10.92
CA SER A 328 34.56 -6.49 -11.83
C SER A 328 34.18 -7.87 -11.29
N ARG A 329 33.00 -8.34 -11.68
CA ARG A 329 32.57 -9.72 -11.45
C ARG A 329 31.87 -10.27 -12.66
N LEU A 330 32.00 -11.57 -12.87
CA LEU A 330 31.18 -12.28 -13.85
C LEU A 330 29.89 -12.76 -13.20
N PHE A 331 28.79 -12.66 -13.94
CA PHE A 331 27.55 -13.32 -13.57
C PHE A 331 26.90 -13.98 -14.77
N HIS A 332 26.23 -15.09 -14.48
CA HIS A 332 25.41 -15.86 -15.39
C HIS A 332 23.95 -15.77 -14.93
N ALA A 333 23.04 -15.43 -15.85
CA ALA A 333 21.62 -15.39 -15.57
C ALA A 333 20.86 -16.24 -16.60
N MET A 334 20.07 -17.20 -16.13
CA MET A 334 19.32 -18.15 -16.94
C MET A 334 17.86 -18.24 -16.48
N ARG A 335 16.92 -18.17 -17.43
CA ARG A 335 15.49 -18.37 -17.13
C ARG A 335 15.16 -19.86 -17.08
N ILE A 336 14.38 -20.25 -16.09
CA ILE A 336 13.92 -21.64 -15.95
C ILE A 336 12.66 -21.84 -16.81
N ASN A 337 12.67 -22.88 -17.62
CA ASN A 337 11.56 -23.18 -18.51
C ASN A 337 10.30 -23.57 -17.73
N ASN A 338 9.13 -23.14 -18.23
CA ASN A 338 7.81 -23.40 -17.63
C ASN A 338 7.62 -22.82 -16.22
N THR A 339 8.42 -21.83 -15.82
CA THR A 339 8.25 -21.10 -14.56
C THR A 339 8.51 -19.60 -14.76
N ASN A 340 8.18 -18.80 -13.76
CA ASN A 340 8.52 -17.38 -13.65
C ASN A 340 9.89 -17.12 -12.99
N LEU A 341 10.76 -18.14 -12.91
CA LEU A 341 12.01 -18.04 -12.17
C LEU A 341 13.21 -17.70 -13.06
N LEU A 342 14.08 -16.86 -12.53
CA LEU A 342 15.41 -16.56 -13.03
C LEU A 342 16.46 -17.12 -12.07
N PHE A 343 17.31 -18.00 -12.56
CA PHE A 343 18.48 -18.50 -11.85
C PHE A 343 19.68 -17.60 -12.16
N VAL A 344 20.31 -17.04 -11.14
CA VAL A 344 21.46 -16.14 -11.27
C VAL A 344 22.62 -16.68 -10.45
N VAL A 345 23.78 -16.81 -11.08
CA VAL A 345 25.05 -17.17 -10.45
C VAL A 345 26.01 -16.01 -10.66
N ALA A 346 26.58 -15.47 -9.60
CA ALA A 346 27.51 -14.36 -9.66
C ALA A 346 28.75 -14.66 -8.81
N GLU A 347 29.91 -14.18 -9.23
CA GLU A 347 31.09 -14.17 -8.37
C GLU A 347 30.88 -13.19 -7.21
N LYS A 348 31.43 -13.55 -6.05
CA LYS A 348 31.43 -12.64 -4.89
C LYS A 348 32.28 -11.43 -5.23
N LEU A 349 31.68 -10.24 -5.10
CA LEU A 349 32.34 -8.99 -5.45
C LEU A 349 33.51 -8.75 -4.48
N PRO A 350 34.76 -8.55 -4.96
CA PRO A 350 35.93 -8.40 -4.09
C PRO A 350 36.05 -7.02 -3.44
N CYS A 351 35.21 -6.06 -3.83
CA CYS A 351 35.16 -4.71 -3.29
C CYS A 351 34.00 -4.55 -2.30
N ASN A 352 34.23 -3.76 -1.24
CA ASN A 352 33.26 -3.61 -0.15
C ASN A 352 31.98 -2.86 -0.53
N SER A 353 31.99 -2.05 -1.59
CA SER A 353 30.80 -1.33 -2.03
C SER A 353 30.91 -0.86 -3.48
N CYS A 354 29.86 -1.12 -4.25
CA CYS A 354 29.61 -0.47 -5.53
C CYS A 354 28.61 0.68 -5.29
N GLU A 355 29.01 1.93 -5.57
CA GLU A 355 28.13 3.10 -5.45
C GLU A 355 27.16 3.17 -6.64
N ILE A 356 26.17 2.27 -6.66
CA ILE A 356 25.08 2.27 -7.63
C ILE A 356 23.79 2.67 -6.91
N GLU A 357 22.98 3.51 -7.56
CA GLU A 357 21.67 3.90 -7.07
C GLU A 357 20.78 2.66 -6.90
N LYS A 358 20.24 2.50 -5.68
CA LYS A 358 19.32 1.40 -5.36
C LYS A 358 18.02 1.59 -6.13
N LEU A 359 17.61 0.54 -6.84
CA LEU A 359 16.28 0.50 -7.45
C LEU A 359 15.27 0.13 -6.35
N SER A 360 14.25 0.96 -6.12
CA SER A 360 13.19 0.65 -5.16
C SER A 360 11.91 0.19 -5.87
N GLN A 361 11.24 -0.78 -5.25
CA GLN A 361 9.89 -1.23 -5.62
C GLN A 361 8.93 -0.98 -4.46
N VAL A 362 9.01 0.21 -3.87
CA VAL A 362 8.15 0.66 -2.77
C VAL A 362 7.28 1.80 -3.29
N GLU A 363 6.07 1.91 -2.75
CA GLU A 363 5.22 3.06 -3.03
C GLU A 363 5.87 4.32 -2.48
N MET A 364 6.09 5.30 -3.36
CA MET A 364 6.69 6.58 -2.99
C MET A 364 5.70 7.69 -3.24
N GLU A 365 5.60 8.62 -2.30
CA GLU A 365 4.77 9.82 -2.46
C GLU A 365 5.27 10.63 -3.69
N PHE A 366 4.35 10.92 -4.61
CA PHE A 366 4.65 11.75 -5.75
C PHE A 366 4.61 13.23 -5.38
N LYS A 367 5.78 13.86 -5.38
CA LYS A 367 5.90 15.31 -5.21
C LYS A 367 5.86 15.97 -6.58
N VAL A 368 4.79 16.72 -6.82
CA VAL A 368 4.60 17.45 -8.07
C VAL A 368 5.52 18.67 -8.06
N ASP A 369 6.60 18.65 -8.83
CA ASP A 369 7.50 19.80 -8.98
C ASP A 369 6.89 20.90 -9.88
N ASN A 370 6.06 20.54 -10.89
CA ASN A 370 5.33 21.48 -11.76
C ASN A 370 4.13 20.85 -12.51
N SER A 371 2.89 21.04 -12.05
CA SER A 371 1.65 20.54 -12.72
C SER A 371 1.42 21.10 -14.14
N CYS A 372 2.09 22.18 -14.53
CA CYS A 372 1.77 22.91 -15.76
C CYS A 372 2.33 22.26 -17.04
N GLU A 373 3.38 21.45 -16.93
CA GLU A 373 4.02 20.81 -18.10
C GLU A 373 3.27 19.56 -18.59
N ASP A 374 2.66 18.80 -17.67
CA ASP A 374 1.87 17.60 -17.98
C ASP A 374 0.52 17.91 -18.67
N MET A 375 0.06 19.18 -18.64
CA MET A 375 -1.19 19.60 -19.28
C MET A 375 -1.08 19.80 -20.80
N ALA A 376 0.12 19.69 -21.39
CA ALA A 376 0.35 20.01 -22.80
C ALA A 376 -0.53 19.20 -23.79
N VAL A 377 -1.01 18.01 -23.38
CA VAL A 377 -1.98 17.21 -24.15
C VAL A 377 -3.11 16.74 -23.24
N ALA A 378 -4.20 17.49 -23.20
CA ALA A 378 -5.41 17.09 -22.48
C ALA A 378 -5.95 15.75 -23.03
N ARG A 379 -6.37 14.85 -22.13
CA ARG A 379 -7.04 13.60 -22.50
C ARG A 379 -8.37 13.91 -23.19
N TYR A 380 -8.82 12.99 -24.05
CA TYR A 380 -10.13 13.10 -24.71
C TYR A 380 -11.25 13.26 -23.67
N ARG A 381 -12.07 14.30 -23.83
CA ARG A 381 -13.28 14.52 -23.02
C ARG A 381 -14.41 14.95 -23.94
N LYS A 382 -15.58 14.33 -23.79
CA LYS A 382 -16.81 14.77 -24.47
C LYS A 382 -17.59 15.69 -23.54
N GLY A 383 -17.81 16.93 -23.97
CA GLY A 383 -18.68 17.88 -23.27
C GLY A 383 -20.16 17.54 -23.41
N PRO A 384 -21.04 18.17 -22.61
CA PRO A 384 -22.48 18.13 -22.82
C PRO A 384 -22.85 18.66 -24.22
N SER A 385 -23.89 18.08 -24.83
CA SER A 385 -24.36 18.52 -26.17
C SER A 385 -25.16 19.82 -26.12
N THR A 386 -25.83 20.09 -25.00
CA THR A 386 -26.66 21.28 -24.78
C THR A 386 -26.12 22.05 -23.58
N CYS A 387 -25.86 23.34 -23.79
CA CYS A 387 -25.61 24.30 -22.72
C CYS A 387 -26.85 25.20 -22.63
N PHE A 388 -27.48 25.28 -21.46
CA PHE A 388 -28.55 26.24 -21.20
C PHE A 388 -27.93 27.44 -20.49
N ASP A 389 -27.40 28.36 -21.28
CA ASP A 389 -26.90 29.64 -20.84
C ASP A 389 -27.84 30.77 -21.30
N TYR A 390 -27.83 31.88 -20.56
CA TYR A 390 -28.54 33.13 -20.90
C TYR A 390 -30.03 32.95 -21.22
N ASN A 391 -30.87 32.94 -20.18
CA ASN A 391 -32.32 32.99 -20.37
C ASN A 391 -32.79 34.44 -20.56
N LEU A 392 -33.60 34.72 -21.58
CA LEU A 392 -34.12 36.07 -21.86
C LEU A 392 -34.98 36.65 -20.73
N THR A 393 -35.58 35.79 -19.90
CA THR A 393 -36.34 36.22 -18.72
C THR A 393 -35.48 36.37 -17.46
N GLU A 394 -34.17 36.15 -17.56
CA GLU A 394 -33.25 36.26 -16.44
C GLU A 394 -32.96 37.73 -16.11
N ASN A 395 -33.21 38.10 -14.85
CA ASN A 395 -32.94 39.45 -14.38
C ASN A 395 -31.50 39.56 -13.87
N THR A 396 -30.61 40.05 -14.73
CA THR A 396 -29.18 40.24 -14.44
C THR A 396 -28.89 41.55 -13.67
N SER A 397 -29.91 42.34 -13.34
CA SER A 397 -29.72 43.65 -12.69
C SER A 397 -29.52 43.59 -11.18
N ASP A 398 -29.77 42.44 -10.53
CA ASP A 398 -29.60 42.29 -9.09
C ASP A 398 -28.18 41.81 -8.74
N CYS A 399 -27.24 42.76 -8.70
CA CYS A 399 -25.86 42.51 -8.30
C CYS A 399 -25.58 43.02 -6.87
N GLY A 400 -25.01 42.17 -6.01
CA GLY A 400 -24.17 42.59 -4.88
C GLY A 400 -24.78 43.48 -3.78
N ARG A 401 -26.05 43.30 -3.36
CA ARG A 401 -26.60 44.00 -2.16
C ARG A 401 -26.04 43.51 -0.81
N GLY A 402 -25.08 42.59 -0.82
CA GLY A 402 -24.51 41.93 0.35
C GLY A 402 -23.28 42.62 0.96
N TYR A 403 -23.20 43.95 1.02
CA TYR A 403 -22.24 44.62 1.91
C TYR A 403 -22.68 46.07 2.20
N SER A 404 -23.74 46.21 2.99
CA SER A 404 -23.89 47.21 4.04
C SER A 404 -25.36 47.28 4.39
N PHE A 405 -25.71 46.75 5.56
CA PHE A 405 -26.92 47.18 6.24
C PHE A 405 -26.69 48.64 6.64
N ARG A 406 -26.99 49.58 5.75
CA ARG A 406 -27.13 50.98 6.15
C ARG A 406 -28.39 51.04 6.99
N PRO A 407 -28.31 51.31 8.32
CA PRO A 407 -29.52 51.50 9.11
C PRO A 407 -30.32 52.64 8.46
N SER A 408 -31.60 52.38 8.22
CA SER A 408 -32.52 53.38 7.68
C SER A 408 -32.42 54.65 8.51
N LEU A 409 -32.11 55.78 7.86
CA LEU A 409 -31.99 57.09 8.52
C LEU A 409 -33.25 57.44 9.33
N LYS A 410 -34.41 56.95 8.88
CA LYS A 410 -35.70 57.10 9.55
C LYS A 410 -35.78 56.30 10.85
N VAL A 411 -35.23 55.09 10.86
CA VAL A 411 -35.17 54.24 12.07
C VAL A 411 -34.22 54.85 13.09
N LEU A 412 -33.05 55.32 12.65
CA LEU A 412 -32.11 56.05 13.51
C LEU A 412 -32.75 57.31 14.09
N MET A 413 -33.42 58.14 13.27
CA MET A 413 -34.11 59.33 13.79
C MET A 413 -35.26 59.00 14.75
N CYS A 414 -36.05 57.95 14.48
CA CYS A 414 -37.10 57.51 15.41
C CYS A 414 -36.50 57.06 16.75
N LEU A 415 -35.42 56.28 16.73
CA LEU A 415 -34.71 55.85 17.93
C LEU A 415 -34.15 57.05 18.70
N GLN A 416 -33.51 58.00 18.00
CA GLN A 416 -33.01 59.24 18.62
C GLN A 416 -34.13 60.06 19.28
N LEU A 417 -35.27 60.19 18.61
CA LEU A 417 -36.45 60.90 19.13
C LEU A 417 -37.06 60.17 20.34
N LEU A 418 -37.09 58.84 20.32
CA LEU A 418 -37.58 58.02 21.43
C LEU A 418 -36.66 58.13 22.66
N LEU A 419 -35.35 58.09 22.44
CA LEU A 419 -34.33 58.32 23.46
C LEU A 419 -34.42 59.75 24.03
N TRP A 420 -34.63 60.76 23.18
CA TRP A 420 -34.87 62.14 23.63
C TRP A 420 -36.15 62.30 24.44
N TYR A 421 -37.22 61.60 24.08
CA TYR A 421 -38.46 61.61 24.84
C TYR A 421 -38.31 60.98 26.22
N LEU A 422 -37.53 59.89 26.32
CA LEU A 422 -37.21 59.20 27.57
C LEU A 422 -36.32 60.04 28.50
N THR A 423 -35.39 60.83 27.96
CA THR A 423 -34.51 61.71 28.76
C THR A 423 -35.15 63.05 29.10
N ALA A 424 -36.06 63.56 28.27
CA ALA A 424 -36.77 64.82 28.49
C ALA A 424 -38.02 64.69 29.39
N SER A 425 -38.38 63.49 29.82
CA SER A 425 -39.47 63.26 30.79
C SER A 425 -38.93 62.99 32.19
N PRO A 426 -38.54 64.00 32.99
CA PRO A 426 -38.34 63.81 34.41
C PRO A 426 -39.70 63.53 35.05
N ARG A 427 -39.96 62.28 35.43
CA ARG A 427 -41.05 61.99 36.36
C ARG A 427 -40.72 62.68 37.69
N ILE A 428 -41.37 63.81 37.93
CA ILE A 428 -41.49 64.43 39.25
C ILE A 428 -42.33 63.46 40.11
N LEU A 429 -41.66 62.69 40.97
CA LEU A 429 -42.29 62.03 42.12
C LEU A 429 -42.48 63.07 43.23
N PRO A 430 -43.69 63.24 43.82
CA PRO A 430 -43.78 63.88 45.13
C PRO A 430 -43.50 62.85 46.23
N LEU A 431 -42.54 63.19 47.09
CA LEU A 431 -42.25 62.55 48.37
C LEU A 431 -43.42 62.87 49.36
N PRO A 432 -44.00 61.91 50.10
CA PRO A 432 -44.94 62.24 51.16
C PRO A 432 -44.18 62.57 52.46
N THR A 433 -44.48 63.73 53.04
CA THR A 433 -44.07 64.13 54.39
C THR A 433 -44.96 63.46 55.44
N ALA A 434 -44.31 63.00 56.51
CA ALA A 434 -44.89 62.37 57.69
C ALA A 434 -45.86 63.28 58.47
N LEU A 435 -46.97 62.69 58.93
CA LEU A 435 -47.41 62.65 60.33
C LEU A 435 -48.54 61.63 60.52
#